data_AF-A0A015JHL4-F1
#
_entry.id   AF-A0A015JHL4-F1
#
_cell.length_a   1.000
_cell.length_b   1.000
_cell.length_c   1.000
_cell.angle_alpha   90.00
_cell.angle_beta   90.00
_cell.angle_gamma   90.00
#
_symmetry.space_group_name_H-M   'P 1'
#
loop_
_entity.id
_entity.type
_entity.pdbx_description
1 polymer ?
#
loop_
_entity_poly.entity_id
_entity_poly.type
_entity_poly.pdbx_seq_one_letter_code
_entity_poly.pdbx_strand_id
1 'polypeptide(L)'
;MFNLFVYLISSQTGIILEPLELYKSMDIKHVQLDTMSHYICARSSSFAIYEDVTQACYDTLPIYRSNDVETPEMIVQAYKYATFSKIQEFIQFRKELDNSQQKVLIDREIIRLEFLSVSKDFKGAIEYLEREIDISDLNYDDSFCKSLYDNRDFVVMNNYNSSKNKTIEEDTRVSPKLDNTWLKIFSIIPQIFKLMHTNNNVDSLIPLIEELEKSVKLENKEGLGITLEERYIGKTVVSLGRLYIAFKEVQGGQKESVEKLSKIIDEIISELKDKSTKEFSEVKLQELSWKHMHRFSTFIETCNYIIVVNKIVNETINVKNKKSGNKELAQMLQVLSTSVKENLESTKKQLSDLNERIKDGKENLFSCIKSENNIEFCKDNENLSFINAILTDKVSLSWQSSIESMIQAIGFRI
;
A
#
# COMPACT_ATOMS: atom_id res chain seq x y z
N MET A 1 -24.43 8.78 5.11
CA MET A 1 -23.72 10.05 4.89
C MET A 1 -22.92 10.49 6.12
N PHE A 2 -23.53 10.64 7.30
CA PHE A 2 -22.78 10.97 8.54
C PHE A 2 -21.64 9.97 8.85
N ASN A 3 -21.92 8.67 8.73
CA ASN A 3 -20.92 7.62 8.96
C ASN A 3 -19.69 7.74 8.03
N LEU A 4 -19.89 8.08 6.75
CA LEU A 4 -18.78 8.26 5.82
C LEU A 4 -17.94 9.50 6.14
N PHE A 5 -18.58 10.56 6.61
CA PHE A 5 -17.86 11.77 7.04
C PHE A 5 -16.98 11.49 8.28
N VAL A 6 -17.53 10.77 9.27
CA VAL A 6 -16.77 10.33 10.45
C VAL A 6 -15.61 9.41 10.03
N TYR A 7 -15.85 8.47 9.11
CA TYR A 7 -14.82 7.61 8.54
C TYR A 7 -13.63 8.40 8.00
N LEU A 8 -13.90 9.42 7.19
CA LEU A 8 -12.86 10.21 6.52
C LEU A 8 -12.06 11.05 7.51
N ILE A 9 -12.71 11.69 8.48
CA ILE A 9 -12.03 12.46 9.54
C ILE A 9 -11.14 11.54 10.38
N SER A 10 -11.67 10.39 10.82
CA SER A 10 -10.90 9.42 11.59
C SER A 10 -9.72 8.85 10.79
N SER A 11 -9.88 8.70 9.47
CA SER A 11 -8.77 8.34 8.60
C SER A 11 -7.69 9.42 8.61
N GLN A 12 -8.02 10.72 8.60
CA GLN A 12 -7.03 11.81 8.66
C GLN A 12 -6.15 11.75 9.91
N THR A 13 -6.71 11.37 11.04
CA THR A 13 -5.97 11.22 12.31
C THR A 13 -5.17 9.91 12.37
N GLY A 14 -5.20 9.08 11.33
CA GLY A 14 -4.43 7.83 11.27
C GLY A 14 -5.02 6.70 12.11
N ILE A 15 -6.33 6.73 12.35
CA ILE A 15 -7.10 5.67 13.01
C ILE A 15 -7.70 4.78 11.92
N ILE A 16 -7.79 3.47 12.16
CA ILE A 16 -8.34 2.50 11.18
C ILE A 16 -9.40 1.56 11.76
N LEU A 17 -9.31 1.20 13.05
CA LEU A 17 -10.20 0.18 13.63
C LEU A 17 -11.68 0.62 13.65
N GLU A 18 -11.98 1.79 14.22
CA GLU A 18 -13.33 2.34 14.23
C GLU A 18 -13.85 2.68 12.82
N PRO A 19 -13.07 3.33 11.94
CA PRO A 19 -13.45 3.52 10.54
C PRO A 19 -13.85 2.22 9.84
N LEU A 20 -13.10 1.14 10.03
CA LEU A 20 -13.41 -0.16 9.43
C LEU A 20 -14.76 -0.71 9.93
N GLU A 21 -15.02 -0.68 11.23
CA GLU A 21 -16.31 -1.11 11.80
C GLU A 21 -17.47 -0.21 11.35
N LEU A 22 -17.23 1.10 11.24
CA LEU A 22 -18.20 2.05 10.75
C LEU A 22 -18.54 1.79 9.29
N TYR A 23 -17.54 1.48 8.45
CA TYR A 23 -17.74 1.09 7.06
C TYR A 23 -18.59 -0.20 6.97
N LYS A 24 -18.27 -1.23 7.77
CA LYS A 24 -19.07 -2.47 7.83
C LYS A 24 -20.53 -2.19 8.22
N SER A 25 -20.76 -1.26 9.15
CA SER A 25 -22.12 -0.88 9.59
C SER A 25 -22.94 -0.15 8.51
N MET A 26 -22.31 0.36 7.45
CA MET A 26 -23.02 1.03 6.35
C MET A 26 -23.73 0.04 5.42
N ASP A 27 -23.50 -1.26 5.56
CA ASP A 27 -24.13 -2.33 4.78
C ASP A 27 -24.02 -2.13 3.26
N ILE A 28 -22.84 -1.68 2.81
CA ILE A 28 -22.53 -1.42 1.41
C ILE A 28 -22.58 -2.74 0.64
N LYS A 29 -23.46 -2.82 -0.37
CA LYS A 29 -23.74 -4.06 -1.11
C LYS A 29 -23.83 -3.85 -2.61
N HIS A 30 -23.64 -4.94 -3.35
CA HIS A 30 -23.80 -5.00 -4.81
C HIS A 30 -23.03 -3.88 -5.51
N VAL A 31 -23.69 -3.10 -6.38
CA VAL A 31 -23.09 -1.98 -7.13
C VAL A 31 -22.38 -0.97 -6.23
N GLN A 32 -22.83 -0.78 -4.98
CA GLN A 32 -22.17 0.14 -4.07
C GLN A 32 -20.74 -0.31 -3.72
N LEU A 33 -20.43 -1.61 -3.81
CA LEU A 33 -19.08 -2.12 -3.61
C LEU A 33 -18.14 -1.64 -4.72
N ASP A 34 -18.61 -1.52 -5.97
CA ASP A 34 -17.81 -0.98 -7.07
C ASP A 34 -17.56 0.53 -6.92
N THR A 35 -18.54 1.26 -6.38
CA THR A 35 -18.44 2.72 -6.27
C THR A 35 -17.81 3.22 -4.97
N MET A 36 -17.97 2.51 -3.85
CA MET A 36 -17.60 3.00 -2.50
C MET A 36 -16.48 2.20 -1.81
N SER A 37 -16.09 1.02 -2.29
CA SER A 37 -15.02 0.23 -1.66
C SER A 37 -13.66 0.93 -1.61
N HIS A 38 -13.44 1.90 -2.50
CA HIS A 38 -12.22 2.70 -2.53
C HIS A 38 -11.97 3.44 -1.21
N TYR A 39 -13.00 3.72 -0.41
CA TYR A 39 -12.82 4.36 0.90
C TYR A 39 -12.04 3.47 1.88
N ILE A 40 -12.23 2.15 1.84
CA ILE A 40 -11.57 1.20 2.74
C ILE A 40 -10.34 0.53 2.13
N CYS A 41 -10.41 0.17 0.84
CA CYS A 41 -9.34 -0.60 0.19
C CYS A 41 -8.14 0.27 -0.18
N ALA A 42 -8.34 1.54 -0.53
CA ALA A 42 -7.24 2.36 -1.06
C ALA A 42 -6.17 2.63 0.01
N ARG A 43 -4.95 2.13 -0.24
CA ARG A 43 -3.78 2.28 0.66
C ARG A 43 -4.01 1.74 2.06
N SER A 44 -4.80 0.70 2.18
CA SER A 44 -5.06 0.01 3.45
C SER A 44 -3.79 -0.60 4.05
N SER A 45 -2.76 -0.85 3.24
CA SER A 45 -1.41 -1.24 3.68
C SER A 45 -0.76 -0.27 4.66
N SER A 46 -1.25 0.98 4.75
CA SER A 46 -0.67 2.05 5.56
C SER A 46 -0.66 1.80 7.07
N PHE A 47 -1.48 0.86 7.57
CA PHE A 47 -1.67 0.63 9.01
C PHE A 47 -0.99 -0.64 9.53
N ALA A 48 -0.38 -1.44 8.66
CA ALA A 48 0.24 -2.73 8.99
C ALA A 48 -0.70 -3.79 9.65
N ILE A 49 -2.02 -3.58 9.62
CA ILE A 49 -3.04 -4.55 10.05
C ILE A 49 -3.50 -5.37 8.83
N TYR A 50 -2.55 -6.10 8.22
CA TYR A 50 -2.74 -6.65 6.88
C TYR A 50 -3.91 -7.66 6.79
N GLU A 51 -4.12 -8.50 7.79
CA GLU A 51 -5.13 -9.55 7.75
C GLU A 51 -6.56 -8.98 7.69
N ASP A 52 -6.91 -8.07 8.60
CA ASP A 52 -8.25 -7.46 8.66
C ASP A 52 -8.57 -6.64 7.40
N VAL A 53 -7.60 -5.86 6.91
CA VAL A 53 -7.81 -5.05 5.71
C VAL A 53 -7.82 -5.87 4.43
N THR A 54 -7.08 -6.99 4.38
CA THR A 54 -7.17 -7.95 3.27
C THR A 54 -8.55 -8.57 3.22
N GLN A 55 -9.10 -8.98 4.37
CA GLN A 55 -10.46 -9.49 4.44
C GLN A 55 -11.49 -8.44 3.98
N ALA A 56 -11.34 -7.19 4.43
CA ALA A 56 -12.19 -6.10 3.98
C ALA A 56 -12.13 -5.87 2.46
N CYS A 57 -10.96 -6.09 1.84
CA CYS A 57 -10.83 -6.07 0.37
C CYS A 57 -11.55 -7.25 -0.27
N TYR A 58 -11.40 -8.47 0.26
CA TYR A 58 -12.09 -9.66 -0.24
C TYR A 58 -13.61 -9.54 -0.18
N ASP A 59 -14.14 -8.91 0.86
CA ASP A 59 -15.58 -8.69 1.04
C ASP A 59 -16.19 -7.79 -0.06
N THR A 60 -15.35 -7.09 -0.85
CA THR A 60 -15.79 -6.24 -1.96
C THR A 60 -15.85 -6.95 -3.30
N LEU A 61 -15.15 -8.08 -3.46
CA LEU A 61 -15.12 -8.84 -4.72
C LEU A 61 -16.43 -9.50 -5.16
N PRO A 62 -17.42 -9.83 -4.29
CA PRO A 62 -18.65 -10.50 -4.70
C PRO A 62 -19.43 -9.81 -5.82
N ILE A 63 -19.43 -8.48 -5.92
CA ILE A 63 -20.12 -7.75 -7.00
C ILE A 63 -19.62 -8.18 -8.39
N TYR A 64 -18.31 -8.38 -8.53
CA TYR A 64 -17.73 -8.76 -9.82
C TYR A 64 -18.01 -10.22 -10.17
N ARG A 65 -18.03 -11.12 -9.17
CA ARG A 65 -18.41 -12.52 -9.37
C ARG A 65 -19.89 -12.66 -9.72
N SER A 66 -20.75 -11.88 -9.07
CA SER A 66 -22.18 -11.81 -9.41
C SER A 66 -22.39 -11.30 -10.84
N ASN A 67 -21.58 -10.34 -11.32
CA ASN A 67 -21.69 -9.84 -12.70
C ASN A 67 -21.50 -10.94 -13.76
N ASP A 68 -20.62 -11.90 -13.51
CA ASP A 68 -20.35 -13.02 -14.43
C ASP A 68 -21.55 -13.97 -14.59
N VAL A 69 -22.45 -14.01 -13.61
CA VAL A 69 -23.58 -14.94 -13.56
C VAL A 69 -24.92 -14.23 -13.75
N GLU A 70 -25.20 -13.22 -12.94
CA GLU A 70 -26.52 -12.56 -12.85
C GLU A 70 -26.79 -11.68 -14.08
N THR A 71 -25.81 -10.90 -14.55
CA THR A 71 -26.03 -9.96 -15.66
C THR A 71 -26.35 -10.68 -16.98
N PRO A 72 -25.68 -11.79 -17.37
CA PRO A 72 -26.11 -12.64 -18.48
C PRO A 72 -27.54 -13.15 -18.35
N GLU A 73 -27.97 -13.58 -17.15
CA GLU A 73 -29.33 -14.03 -16.91
C GLU A 73 -30.35 -12.91 -17.09
N MET A 74 -30.04 -11.70 -16.63
CA MET A 74 -30.88 -10.51 -16.85
C MET A 74 -31.05 -10.19 -18.34
N ILE A 75 -29.99 -10.35 -19.15
CA ILE A 75 -30.07 -10.20 -20.61
C ILE A 75 -31.02 -11.26 -21.20
N VAL A 76 -30.89 -12.52 -20.81
CA VAL A 76 -31.79 -13.60 -21.26
C VAL A 76 -33.24 -13.34 -20.86
N GLN A 77 -33.49 -12.87 -19.63
CA GLN A 77 -34.82 -12.51 -19.16
C GLN A 77 -35.40 -11.34 -19.98
N ALA A 78 -34.60 -10.32 -20.28
CA ALA A 78 -35.04 -9.20 -21.09
C ALA A 78 -35.45 -9.62 -22.51
N TYR A 79 -34.75 -10.59 -23.11
CA TYR A 79 -35.18 -11.22 -24.36
C TYR A 79 -36.52 -11.97 -24.19
N LYS A 80 -36.67 -12.79 -23.15
CA LYS A 80 -37.88 -13.58 -22.89
C LYS A 80 -39.13 -12.71 -22.70
N TYR A 81 -38.99 -11.58 -22.01
CA TYR A 81 -40.10 -10.67 -21.71
C TYR A 81 -40.23 -9.51 -22.71
N ALA A 82 -39.49 -9.54 -23.82
CA ALA A 82 -39.51 -8.53 -24.88
C ALA A 82 -39.21 -7.10 -24.40
N THR A 83 -38.40 -6.94 -23.34
CA THR A 83 -37.94 -5.64 -22.83
C THR A 83 -36.63 -5.23 -23.51
N PHE A 84 -36.62 -5.20 -24.85
CA PHE A 84 -35.41 -5.04 -25.65
C PHE A 84 -34.63 -3.74 -25.38
N SER A 85 -35.32 -2.68 -24.94
CA SER A 85 -34.68 -1.42 -24.54
C SER A 85 -33.69 -1.59 -23.38
N LYS A 86 -33.90 -2.56 -22.49
CA LYS A 86 -33.05 -2.83 -21.32
C LYS A 86 -31.84 -3.69 -21.62
N ILE A 87 -31.82 -4.41 -22.74
CA ILE A 87 -30.70 -5.29 -23.11
C ILE A 87 -29.41 -4.48 -23.29
N GLN A 88 -29.48 -3.31 -23.93
CA GLN A 88 -28.31 -2.46 -24.11
C GLN A 88 -27.76 -1.93 -22.78
N GLU A 89 -28.65 -1.57 -21.85
CA GLU A 89 -28.26 -1.16 -20.50
C GLU A 89 -27.54 -2.30 -19.76
N PHE A 90 -28.04 -3.54 -19.83
CA PHE A 90 -27.39 -4.68 -19.18
C PHE A 90 -26.04 -5.06 -19.82
N ILE A 91 -25.92 -4.96 -21.15
CA ILE A 91 -24.63 -5.19 -21.83
C ILE A 91 -23.61 -4.13 -21.42
N GLN A 92 -24.01 -2.86 -21.36
CA GLN A 92 -23.12 -1.78 -20.96
C GLN A 92 -22.71 -1.92 -19.49
N PHE A 93 -23.68 -2.18 -18.60
CA PHE A 93 -23.42 -2.42 -17.18
C PHE A 93 -22.44 -3.58 -16.95
N ARG A 94 -22.65 -4.71 -17.66
CA ARG A 94 -21.72 -5.84 -17.61
C ARG A 94 -20.30 -5.42 -17.97
N LYS A 95 -20.16 -4.70 -19.09
CA LYS A 95 -18.87 -4.25 -19.62
C LYS A 95 -18.15 -3.31 -18.64
N GLU A 96 -18.88 -2.41 -18.01
CA GLU A 96 -18.35 -1.47 -17.01
C GLU A 96 -17.81 -2.21 -15.78
N LEU A 97 -18.55 -3.20 -15.27
CA LEU A 97 -18.09 -4.02 -14.15
C LEU A 97 -16.94 -4.97 -14.52
N ASP A 98 -16.96 -5.57 -15.71
CA ASP A 98 -15.88 -6.43 -16.21
C ASP A 98 -14.55 -5.66 -16.30
N ASN A 99 -14.63 -4.38 -16.67
CA ASN A 99 -13.50 -3.49 -16.81
C ASN A 99 -13.47 -2.40 -15.71
N SER A 100 -13.96 -2.70 -14.51
CA SER A 100 -13.94 -1.72 -13.41
C SER A 100 -12.50 -1.38 -13.01
N GLN A 101 -12.18 -0.09 -12.93
CA GLN A 101 -10.91 0.36 -12.40
C GLN A 101 -10.78 -0.01 -10.91
N GLN A 102 -11.87 0.08 -10.15
CA GLN A 102 -11.87 -0.25 -8.74
C GLN A 102 -11.56 -1.73 -8.49
N LYS A 103 -12.11 -2.64 -9.31
CA LYS A 103 -11.77 -4.07 -9.29
C LYS A 103 -10.26 -4.30 -9.37
N VAL A 104 -9.63 -3.76 -10.41
CA VAL A 104 -8.19 -3.97 -10.66
C VAL A 104 -7.34 -3.32 -9.56
N LEU A 105 -7.73 -2.15 -9.05
CA LEU A 105 -7.04 -1.51 -7.93
C LEU A 105 -7.10 -2.36 -6.65
N ILE A 106 -8.27 -2.94 -6.33
CA ILE A 106 -8.42 -3.87 -5.20
C ILE A 106 -7.54 -5.10 -5.40
N ASP A 107 -7.55 -5.70 -6.59
CA ASP A 107 -6.76 -6.89 -6.88
C ASP A 107 -5.25 -6.64 -6.64
N ARG A 108 -4.73 -5.46 -7.02
CA ARG A 108 -3.33 -5.09 -6.72
C ARG A 108 -3.07 -4.82 -5.25
N GLU A 109 -4.01 -4.18 -4.54
CA GLU A 109 -3.85 -3.97 -3.11
C GLU A 109 -3.87 -5.31 -2.34
N ILE A 110 -4.73 -6.26 -2.72
CA ILE A 110 -4.75 -7.62 -2.15
C ILE A 110 -3.38 -8.28 -2.34
N ILE A 111 -2.85 -8.28 -3.57
CA ILE A 111 -1.53 -8.84 -3.86
C ILE A 111 -0.44 -8.21 -2.98
N ARG A 112 -0.49 -6.88 -2.83
CA ARG A 112 0.46 -6.14 -1.98
C ARG A 112 0.34 -6.55 -0.51
N LEU A 113 -0.88 -6.59 0.03
CA LEU A 113 -1.14 -6.93 1.43
C LEU A 113 -0.78 -8.39 1.76
N GLU A 114 -1.18 -9.32 0.90
CA GLU A 114 -0.88 -10.75 1.07
C GLU A 114 0.63 -10.97 1.01
N PHE A 115 1.33 -10.39 0.02
CA PHE A 115 2.77 -10.48 -0.05
C PHE A 115 3.45 -9.94 1.21
N LEU A 116 3.01 -8.79 1.74
CA LEU A 116 3.53 -8.22 2.99
C LEU A 116 3.26 -9.11 4.22
N SER A 117 2.14 -9.84 4.22
CA SER A 117 1.76 -10.75 5.30
C SER A 117 2.56 -12.06 5.25
N VAL A 118 2.73 -12.67 4.08
CA VAL A 118 3.45 -13.95 3.91
C VAL A 118 4.97 -13.76 3.91
N SER A 119 5.48 -12.58 3.56
CA SER A 119 6.92 -12.30 3.53
C SER A 119 7.54 -12.05 4.93
N LYS A 120 6.82 -12.41 6.01
CA LYS A 120 7.38 -12.53 7.37
C LYS A 120 8.51 -13.56 7.39
N ASP A 121 8.42 -14.58 6.55
CA ASP A 121 9.51 -15.50 6.28
C ASP A 121 9.80 -15.60 4.77
N PHE A 122 11.02 -16.01 4.43
CA PHE A 122 11.45 -16.04 3.03
C PHE A 122 10.76 -17.14 2.22
N LYS A 123 10.47 -18.29 2.85
CA LYS A 123 9.85 -19.42 2.17
C LYS A 123 8.42 -19.07 1.76
N GLY A 124 7.66 -18.44 2.66
CA GLY A 124 6.31 -17.94 2.38
C GLY A 124 6.29 -16.92 1.24
N ALA A 125 7.25 -15.97 1.22
CA ALA A 125 7.39 -15.02 0.12
C ALA A 125 7.58 -15.72 -1.24
N ILE A 126 8.47 -16.71 -1.30
CA ILE A 126 8.75 -17.44 -2.53
C ILE A 126 7.57 -18.31 -2.97
N GLU A 127 6.95 -19.05 -2.05
CA GLU A 127 5.79 -19.90 -2.35
C GLU A 127 4.63 -19.06 -2.92
N TYR A 128 4.40 -17.87 -2.37
CA TYR A 128 3.40 -16.94 -2.88
C TYR A 128 3.72 -16.43 -4.29
N LEU A 129 4.98 -16.03 -4.56
CA LEU A 129 5.41 -15.61 -5.90
C LEU A 129 5.29 -16.72 -6.94
N GLU A 130 5.48 -17.98 -6.55
CA GLU A 130 5.38 -19.13 -7.44
C GLU A 130 3.93 -19.53 -7.75
N ARG A 131 3.09 -19.57 -6.71
CA ARG A 131 1.77 -20.22 -6.77
C ARG A 131 0.60 -19.26 -6.95
N GLU A 132 0.66 -18.10 -6.30
CA GLU A 132 -0.49 -17.20 -6.20
C GLU A 132 -0.42 -16.05 -7.21
N ILE A 133 0.80 -15.61 -7.57
CA ILE A 133 0.97 -14.56 -8.57
C ILE A 133 0.87 -15.15 -9.97
N ASP A 134 -0.11 -14.75 -10.78
CA ASP A 134 -0.08 -14.94 -12.23
C ASP A 134 0.29 -13.62 -12.93
N ILE A 135 1.28 -13.65 -13.82
CA ILE A 135 1.71 -12.47 -14.57
C ILE A 135 0.65 -12.04 -15.58
N SER A 136 -0.14 -12.98 -16.13
CA SER A 136 -1.21 -12.63 -17.08
C SER A 136 -2.30 -11.78 -16.45
N ASP A 137 -2.47 -11.88 -15.13
CA ASP A 137 -3.49 -11.16 -14.38
C ASP A 137 -2.99 -9.77 -13.96
N LEU A 138 -1.71 -9.47 -14.18
CA LEU A 138 -1.03 -8.23 -13.81
C LEU A 138 -0.91 -7.23 -14.97
N ASN A 139 -1.93 -7.15 -15.84
CA ASN A 139 -1.94 -6.20 -16.96
C ASN A 139 -1.86 -4.74 -16.49
N TYR A 140 -1.09 -3.92 -17.20
CA TYR A 140 -0.86 -2.51 -16.87
C TYR A 140 -0.57 -1.61 -18.08
N ASP A 141 -0.60 -2.15 -19.30
CA ASP A 141 -0.28 -1.37 -20.49
C ASP A 141 -1.29 -0.24 -20.76
N ASP A 142 -0.93 0.71 -21.63
CA ASP A 142 -1.76 1.87 -21.93
C ASP A 142 -3.11 1.50 -22.56
N SER A 143 -3.20 0.37 -23.27
CA SER A 143 -4.46 -0.09 -23.87
C SER A 143 -5.40 -0.61 -22.79
N PHE A 144 -4.88 -1.44 -21.89
CA PHE A 144 -5.61 -1.95 -20.73
C PHE A 144 -6.07 -0.79 -19.82
N CYS A 145 -5.18 0.13 -19.47
CA CYS A 145 -5.53 1.29 -18.65
C CYS A 145 -6.63 2.18 -19.27
N LYS A 146 -6.72 2.25 -20.60
CA LYS A 146 -7.77 3.00 -21.33
C LYS A 146 -9.09 2.26 -21.42
N SER A 147 -9.10 0.93 -21.29
CA SER A 147 -10.35 0.15 -21.30
C SER A 147 -11.08 0.16 -19.95
N LEU A 148 -10.43 0.63 -18.89
CA LEU A 148 -11.01 0.67 -17.55
C LEU A 148 -12.08 1.77 -17.39
N TYR A 149 -13.13 1.45 -16.63
CA TYR A 149 -14.18 2.38 -16.22
C TYR A 149 -14.01 2.76 -14.75
N ASP A 150 -13.88 4.06 -14.48
CA ASP A 150 -13.82 4.59 -13.11
C ASP A 150 -15.23 4.91 -12.61
N ASN A 151 -15.82 3.99 -11.86
CA ASN A 151 -17.15 4.13 -11.29
C ASN A 151 -17.12 4.63 -9.83
N ARG A 152 -15.94 4.98 -9.30
CA ARG A 152 -15.79 5.37 -7.89
C ARG A 152 -16.53 6.67 -7.60
N ASP A 153 -17.38 6.64 -6.58
CA ASP A 153 -18.20 7.79 -6.21
C ASP A 153 -17.49 8.65 -5.16
N PHE A 154 -16.86 9.72 -5.63
CA PHE A 154 -16.24 10.75 -4.78
C PHE A 154 -17.18 11.91 -4.42
N VAL A 155 -18.44 11.87 -4.89
CA VAL A 155 -19.45 12.92 -4.67
C VAL A 155 -20.63 12.46 -3.82
N VAL A 156 -20.56 11.24 -3.28
CA VAL A 156 -21.54 10.65 -2.36
C VAL A 156 -21.80 11.53 -1.12
N MET A 157 -20.82 12.33 -0.70
CA MET A 157 -20.99 13.31 0.37
C MET A 157 -21.56 14.61 -0.17
N ASN A 158 -22.62 15.11 0.48
CA ASN A 158 -23.16 16.43 0.17
C ASN A 158 -22.08 17.50 0.36
N ASN A 159 -21.71 18.14 -0.75
CA ASN A 159 -20.79 19.26 -0.75
C ASN A 159 -21.57 20.58 -0.71
N TYR A 160 -21.53 21.27 0.43
CA TYR A 160 -22.10 22.61 0.57
C TYR A 160 -21.06 23.73 0.40
N ASN A 161 -19.80 23.40 0.14
CA ASN A 161 -18.77 24.39 -0.17
C ASN A 161 -19.12 25.10 -1.49
N SER A 162 -18.75 26.37 -1.59
CA SER A 162 -18.91 27.12 -2.85
C SER A 162 -18.14 26.44 -3.98
N SER A 163 -18.59 26.59 -5.24
CA SER A 163 -17.95 25.95 -6.41
C SER A 163 -16.49 26.38 -6.65
N LYS A 164 -16.01 27.43 -5.98
CA LYS A 164 -14.62 27.89 -6.03
C LYS A 164 -13.71 27.23 -4.99
N ASN A 165 -14.30 26.53 -4.02
CA ASN A 165 -13.58 25.86 -2.95
C ASN A 165 -13.47 24.36 -3.26
N LYS A 166 -12.54 23.70 -2.58
CA LYS A 166 -12.44 22.24 -2.58
C LYS A 166 -13.73 21.61 -2.08
N THR A 167 -14.05 20.43 -2.58
CA THR A 167 -15.16 19.65 -2.05
C THR A 167 -14.83 19.13 -0.66
N ILE A 168 -15.85 18.78 0.11
CA ILE A 168 -15.64 18.13 1.42
C ILE A 168 -14.84 16.82 1.30
N GLU A 169 -14.99 16.07 0.21
CA GLU A 169 -14.18 14.89 -0.07
C GLU A 169 -12.72 15.27 -0.30
N GLU A 170 -12.43 16.33 -1.05
CA GLU A 170 -11.06 16.80 -1.28
C GLU A 170 -10.38 17.35 -0.03
N ASP A 171 -11.13 18.00 0.86
CA ASP A 171 -10.62 18.51 2.14
C ASP A 171 -10.39 17.39 3.16
N THR A 172 -11.19 16.32 3.12
CA THR A 172 -11.11 15.20 4.06
C THR A 172 -10.22 14.05 3.58
N ARG A 173 -9.91 13.98 2.29
CA ARG A 173 -9.10 12.90 1.69
C ARG A 173 -7.65 12.94 2.18
N VAL A 174 -7.14 11.78 2.60
CA VAL A 174 -5.79 11.62 3.19
C VAL A 174 -4.66 11.47 2.18
N SER A 175 -4.97 11.06 0.94
CA SER A 175 -3.99 10.75 -0.09
C SER A 175 -4.54 11.03 -1.50
N PRO A 176 -3.70 11.17 -2.55
CA PRO A 176 -4.20 11.33 -3.92
C PRO A 176 -5.12 10.16 -4.34
N LYS A 177 -6.10 10.40 -5.21
CA LYS A 177 -6.95 9.32 -5.74
C LYS A 177 -6.06 8.30 -6.48
N LEU A 178 -6.23 7.01 -6.20
CA LEU A 178 -5.51 5.98 -6.95
C LEU A 178 -5.85 6.09 -8.43
N ASP A 179 -4.82 6.06 -9.28
CA ASP A 179 -4.94 6.21 -10.72
C ASP A 179 -4.17 5.09 -11.45
N ASN A 180 -4.07 5.23 -12.76
CA ASN A 180 -3.33 4.30 -13.60
C ASN A 180 -1.82 4.31 -13.30
N THR A 181 -1.27 5.38 -12.72
CA THR A 181 0.14 5.45 -12.31
C THR A 181 0.39 4.50 -11.15
N TRP A 182 -0.48 4.55 -10.13
CA TRP A 182 -0.42 3.63 -9.00
C TRP A 182 -0.62 2.18 -9.47
N LEU A 183 -1.64 1.93 -10.29
CA LEU A 183 -1.92 0.62 -10.86
C LEU A 183 -0.69 0.04 -11.58
N LYS A 184 -0.02 0.82 -12.42
CA LYS A 184 1.20 0.38 -13.13
C LYS A 184 2.31 -0.03 -12.18
N ILE A 185 2.62 0.82 -11.21
CA ILE A 185 3.72 0.58 -10.27
C ILE A 185 3.47 -0.71 -9.48
N PHE A 186 2.27 -0.87 -8.92
CA PHE A 186 1.93 -2.04 -8.10
C PHE A 186 1.53 -3.28 -8.92
N SER A 187 1.40 -3.17 -10.25
CA SER A 187 1.35 -4.33 -11.15
C SER A 187 2.75 -4.82 -11.54
N ILE A 188 3.71 -3.91 -11.70
CA ILE A 188 5.08 -4.24 -12.15
C ILE A 188 5.94 -4.82 -11.02
N ILE A 189 5.85 -4.27 -9.80
CA ILE A 189 6.64 -4.74 -8.64
C ILE A 189 6.56 -6.26 -8.42
N PRO A 190 5.37 -6.88 -8.29
CA PRO A 190 5.27 -8.33 -8.11
C PRO A 190 5.78 -9.13 -9.32
N GLN A 191 5.65 -8.61 -10.55
CA GLN A 191 6.22 -9.26 -11.74
C GLN A 191 7.74 -9.30 -11.69
N ILE A 192 8.37 -8.19 -11.29
CA ILE A 192 9.83 -8.12 -11.10
C ILE A 192 10.29 -9.18 -10.09
N PHE A 193 9.65 -9.25 -8.92
CA PHE A 193 10.02 -10.24 -7.89
C PHE A 193 9.82 -11.67 -8.36
N LYS A 194 8.68 -11.97 -9.01
CA LYS A 194 8.42 -13.30 -9.55
C LYS A 194 9.46 -13.69 -10.59
N LEU A 195 9.81 -12.79 -11.51
CA LEU A 195 10.81 -13.06 -12.55
C LEU A 195 12.23 -13.18 -11.99
N MET A 196 12.62 -12.40 -10.98
CA MET A 196 13.90 -12.57 -10.29
C MET A 196 14.05 -13.94 -9.64
N HIS A 197 12.95 -14.47 -9.10
CA HIS A 197 12.93 -15.79 -8.47
C HIS A 197 12.88 -16.92 -9.50
N THR A 198 11.93 -16.87 -10.43
CA THR A 198 11.60 -17.99 -11.34
C THR A 198 12.43 -18.02 -12.62
N ASN A 199 12.92 -16.87 -13.10
CA ASN A 199 13.59 -16.77 -14.40
C ASN A 199 15.09 -16.46 -14.23
N ASN A 200 15.92 -17.29 -14.85
CA ASN A 200 17.36 -17.04 -14.92
C ASN A 200 17.75 -16.04 -16.00
N ASN A 201 16.84 -15.70 -16.93
CA ASN A 201 17.06 -14.72 -17.98
C ASN A 201 16.62 -13.32 -17.52
N VAL A 202 17.54 -12.35 -17.65
CA VAL A 202 17.32 -10.94 -17.34
C VAL A 202 16.59 -10.17 -18.43
N ASP A 203 16.50 -10.71 -19.66
CA ASP A 203 15.91 -10.00 -20.81
C ASP A 203 14.45 -9.57 -20.56
N SER A 204 13.68 -10.41 -19.85
CA SER A 204 12.29 -10.12 -19.50
C SER A 204 12.16 -9.11 -18.34
N LEU A 205 13.21 -8.93 -17.53
CA LEU A 205 13.21 -8.00 -16.39
C LEU A 205 13.50 -6.56 -16.83
N ILE A 206 14.38 -6.38 -17.82
CA ILE A 206 14.80 -5.05 -18.31
C ILE A 206 13.60 -4.15 -18.68
N PRO A 207 12.65 -4.56 -19.54
CA PRO A 207 11.54 -3.68 -19.93
C PRO A 207 10.63 -3.33 -18.75
N LEU A 208 10.46 -4.23 -17.78
CA LEU A 208 9.69 -3.97 -16.56
C LEU A 208 10.38 -2.92 -15.67
N ILE A 209 11.69 -3.04 -15.50
CA ILE A 209 12.48 -2.08 -14.71
C ILE A 209 12.46 -0.69 -15.38
N GLU A 210 12.59 -0.63 -16.70
CA GLU A 210 12.52 0.63 -17.46
C GLU A 210 11.14 1.29 -17.36
N GLU A 211 10.05 0.54 -17.50
CA GLU A 211 8.70 1.10 -17.38
C GLU A 211 8.38 1.51 -15.92
N LEU A 212 8.86 0.76 -14.93
CA LEU A 212 8.76 1.15 -13.53
C LEU A 212 9.53 2.45 -13.26
N GLU A 213 10.78 2.54 -13.75
CA GLU A 213 11.62 3.73 -13.63
C GLU A 213 10.95 4.96 -14.26
N LYS A 214 10.37 4.80 -15.45
CA LYS A 214 9.60 5.85 -16.12
C LYS A 214 8.39 6.26 -15.29
N SER A 215 7.67 5.30 -14.70
CA SER A 215 6.48 5.57 -13.88
C SER A 215 6.81 6.34 -12.61
N VAL A 216 7.97 6.08 -11.98
CA VAL A 216 8.39 6.76 -10.74
C VAL A 216 9.12 8.09 -10.98
N LYS A 217 9.67 8.33 -12.18
CA LYS A 217 10.38 9.57 -12.56
C LYS A 217 9.47 10.74 -12.93
N LEU A 218 8.15 10.59 -12.87
CA LEU A 218 7.19 11.66 -13.13
C LEU A 218 7.23 12.70 -11.97
N GLU A 219 8.28 13.52 -11.94
CA GLU A 219 8.46 14.55 -10.92
C GLU A 219 7.44 15.69 -11.09
N ASN A 220 6.90 16.16 -9.97
CA ASN A 220 6.19 17.43 -9.84
C ASN A 220 4.91 17.63 -10.67
N LYS A 221 4.30 16.57 -11.22
CA LYS A 221 2.93 16.66 -11.73
C LYS A 221 1.96 16.57 -10.55
N GLU A 222 1.37 17.71 -10.21
CA GLU A 222 0.19 17.73 -9.34
C GLU A 222 -0.90 16.81 -9.92
N GLY A 223 -1.59 16.07 -9.05
CA GLY A 223 -2.68 15.17 -9.45
C GLY A 223 -2.27 13.75 -9.87
N LEU A 224 -0.99 13.35 -9.71
CA LEU A 224 -0.63 11.94 -9.82
C LEU A 224 -1.22 11.15 -8.66
N GLY A 225 -1.79 9.97 -8.95
CA GLY A 225 -2.45 9.12 -7.97
C GLY A 225 -1.53 8.34 -7.04
N ILE A 226 -0.30 8.80 -6.82
CA ILE A 226 0.76 8.15 -6.03
C ILE A 226 1.36 9.10 -4.99
N THR A 227 1.74 8.58 -3.83
CA THR A 227 2.44 9.36 -2.78
C THR A 227 3.94 9.49 -3.03
N LEU A 228 4.64 10.28 -2.22
CA LEU A 228 6.09 10.36 -2.27
C LEU A 228 6.73 9.04 -1.80
N GLU A 229 6.16 8.44 -0.77
CA GLU A 229 6.56 7.19 -0.15
C GLU A 229 6.43 6.00 -1.12
N GLU A 230 5.31 5.91 -1.85
CA GLU A 230 5.10 4.87 -2.87
C GLU A 230 6.05 5.04 -4.06
N ARG A 231 6.38 6.28 -4.44
CA ARG A 231 7.43 6.52 -5.46
C ARG A 231 8.79 6.05 -4.98
N TYR A 232 9.10 6.21 -3.70
CA TYR A 232 10.34 5.71 -3.12
C TYR A 232 10.40 4.20 -3.14
N ILE A 233 9.30 3.50 -2.83
CA ILE A 233 9.21 2.04 -3.00
C ILE A 233 9.60 1.66 -4.44
N GLY A 234 8.95 2.27 -5.43
CA GLY A 234 9.24 1.97 -6.83
C GLY A 234 10.69 2.27 -7.24
N LYS A 235 11.27 3.40 -6.78
CA LYS A 235 12.70 3.72 -7.00
C LYS A 235 13.61 2.65 -6.40
N THR A 236 13.34 2.22 -5.17
CA THR A 236 14.12 1.15 -4.54
C THR A 236 13.98 -0.17 -5.30
N VAL A 237 12.79 -0.53 -5.79
CA VAL A 237 12.59 -1.73 -6.62
C VAL A 237 13.34 -1.64 -7.95
N VAL A 238 13.42 -0.46 -8.58
CA VAL A 238 14.28 -0.24 -9.77
C VAL A 238 15.74 -0.51 -9.44
N SER A 239 16.25 0.02 -8.32
CA SER A 239 17.62 -0.23 -7.87
C SER A 239 17.87 -1.71 -7.56
N LEU A 240 16.92 -2.40 -6.94
CA LEU A 240 16.97 -3.86 -6.72
C LEU A 240 16.95 -4.65 -8.04
N GLY A 241 16.17 -4.20 -9.02
CA GLY A 241 16.17 -4.69 -10.41
C GLY A 241 17.57 -4.64 -11.04
N ARG A 242 18.18 -3.47 -10.99
CA ARG A 242 19.54 -3.24 -11.52
C ARG A 242 20.59 -4.04 -10.75
N LEU A 243 20.46 -4.16 -9.44
CA LEU A 243 21.31 -5.01 -8.61
C LEU A 243 21.24 -6.46 -9.09
N TYR A 244 20.04 -7.00 -9.33
CA TYR A 244 19.88 -8.37 -9.84
C TYR A 244 20.49 -8.56 -11.23
N ILE A 245 20.32 -7.59 -12.15
CA ILE A 245 20.94 -7.64 -13.48
C ILE A 245 22.46 -7.67 -13.38
N ALA A 246 23.05 -6.70 -12.67
CA ALA A 246 24.49 -6.61 -12.50
C ALA A 246 25.05 -7.86 -11.79
N PHE A 247 24.29 -8.45 -10.87
CA PHE A 247 24.62 -9.73 -10.25
C PHE A 247 24.72 -10.87 -11.28
N LYS A 248 23.76 -10.97 -12.21
CA LYS A 248 23.80 -11.98 -13.28
C LYS A 248 24.95 -11.75 -14.26
N GLU A 249 25.29 -10.50 -14.57
CA GLU A 249 26.48 -10.16 -15.36
C GLU A 249 27.78 -10.67 -14.71
N VAL A 250 27.93 -10.46 -13.38
CA VAL A 250 29.08 -10.98 -12.63
C VAL A 250 29.09 -12.51 -12.63
N GLN A 251 27.93 -13.17 -12.47
CA GLN A 251 27.85 -14.63 -12.61
C GLN A 251 28.27 -15.11 -14.02
N GLY A 252 27.97 -14.32 -15.05
CA GLY A 252 28.39 -14.51 -16.44
C GLY A 252 29.87 -14.25 -16.70
N GLY A 253 30.62 -13.73 -15.72
CA GLY A 253 32.06 -13.51 -15.81
C GLY A 253 32.50 -12.08 -16.10
N GLN A 254 31.57 -11.11 -16.12
CA GLN A 254 31.87 -9.70 -16.33
C GLN A 254 32.37 -9.05 -15.03
N LYS A 255 33.70 -8.92 -14.89
CA LYS A 255 34.31 -8.39 -13.65
C LYS A 255 34.05 -6.91 -13.40
N GLU A 256 33.85 -6.11 -14.45
CA GLU A 256 33.52 -4.68 -14.35
C GLU A 256 32.17 -4.42 -13.66
N SER A 257 31.26 -5.39 -13.67
CA SER A 257 29.94 -5.27 -13.03
C SER A 257 29.99 -5.36 -11.50
N VAL A 258 31.13 -5.73 -10.91
CA VAL A 258 31.34 -5.70 -9.45
C VAL A 258 31.35 -4.26 -8.93
N GLU A 259 31.99 -3.33 -9.65
CA GLU A 259 31.98 -1.91 -9.27
C GLU A 259 30.57 -1.30 -9.43
N LYS A 260 29.84 -1.70 -10.48
CA LYS A 260 28.44 -1.30 -10.68
C LYS A 260 27.56 -1.74 -9.50
N LEU A 261 27.74 -2.98 -9.03
CA LEU A 261 27.01 -3.52 -7.87
C LEU A 261 27.29 -2.74 -6.60
N SER A 262 28.57 -2.43 -6.32
CA SER A 262 28.94 -1.63 -5.14
C SER A 262 28.22 -0.28 -5.15
N LYS A 263 28.23 0.42 -6.29
CA LYS A 263 27.54 1.72 -6.44
C LYS A 263 26.04 1.61 -6.19
N ILE A 264 25.38 0.60 -6.75
CA ILE A 264 23.94 0.38 -6.55
C ILE A 264 23.63 0.09 -5.07
N ILE A 265 24.46 -0.70 -4.39
CA ILE A 265 24.29 -1.00 -2.96
C ILE A 265 24.47 0.27 -2.12
N ASP A 266 25.48 1.08 -2.42
CA ASP A 266 25.71 2.36 -1.74
C ASP A 266 24.54 3.34 -1.95
N GLU A 267 23.97 3.39 -3.17
CA GLU A 267 22.77 4.16 -3.49
C GLU A 267 21.57 3.69 -2.65
N ILE A 268 21.29 2.38 -2.59
CA ILE A 268 20.20 1.83 -1.77
C ILE A 268 20.40 2.17 -0.28
N ILE A 269 21.61 2.03 0.24
CA ILE A 269 21.93 2.33 1.64
C ILE A 269 21.75 3.82 1.93
N SER A 270 22.19 4.69 1.03
CA SER A 270 22.02 6.15 1.17
C SER A 270 20.54 6.53 1.19
N GLU A 271 19.76 6.00 0.23
CA GLU A 271 18.33 6.26 0.15
C GLU A 271 17.55 5.79 1.39
N LEU A 272 17.95 4.67 2.01
CA LEU A 272 17.36 4.21 3.26
C LEU A 272 17.64 5.18 4.41
N LYS A 273 18.90 5.62 4.56
CA LYS A 273 19.32 6.52 5.66
C LYS A 273 18.60 7.87 5.63
N ASP A 274 18.41 8.43 4.44
CA ASP A 274 17.72 9.72 4.29
C ASP A 274 16.25 9.64 4.73
N LYS A 275 15.63 8.46 4.67
CA LYS A 275 14.20 8.25 4.92
C LYS A 275 13.86 7.71 6.31
N SER A 276 14.80 7.01 6.96
CA SER A 276 14.48 5.98 7.95
C SER A 276 14.19 6.42 9.38
N THR A 277 14.69 7.56 9.88
CA THR A 277 14.82 7.64 11.36
C THR A 277 14.75 9.01 12.01
N LYS A 278 15.30 10.10 11.46
CA LYS A 278 15.28 11.39 12.22
C LYS A 278 13.88 11.96 12.41
N GLU A 279 13.05 11.90 11.38
CA GLU A 279 11.73 12.54 11.41
C GLU A 279 10.69 11.73 12.23
N PHE A 280 10.85 10.42 12.38
CA PHE A 280 9.92 9.57 13.14
C PHE A 280 9.95 9.85 14.64
N SER A 281 11.14 10.14 15.20
CA SER A 281 11.28 10.51 16.61
C SER A 281 10.70 11.89 16.95
N GLU A 282 10.57 12.77 15.96
CA GLU A 282 10.11 14.16 16.15
C GLU A 282 8.58 14.29 16.13
N VAL A 283 7.86 13.22 15.78
CA VAL A 283 6.39 13.23 15.71
C VAL A 283 5.81 13.50 17.11
N LYS A 284 5.07 14.61 17.21
CA LYS A 284 4.25 14.90 18.40
C LYS A 284 2.94 14.14 18.32
N LEU A 285 2.41 13.75 19.47
CA LEU A 285 1.19 12.94 19.56
C LEU A 285 -0.02 13.63 18.91
N GLN A 286 -0.14 14.94 19.06
CA GLN A 286 -1.21 15.74 18.45
C GLN A 286 -1.06 15.94 16.92
N GLU A 287 0.12 15.67 16.36
CA GLU A 287 0.39 15.78 14.92
C GLU A 287 0.23 14.42 14.21
N LEU A 288 0.04 13.34 14.98
CA LEU A 288 -0.09 11.99 14.45
C LEU A 288 -1.29 11.89 13.50
N SER A 289 -1.06 11.28 12.35
CA SER A 289 -2.00 11.30 11.22
C SER A 289 -1.74 10.14 10.27
N TRP A 290 -2.62 9.95 9.30
CA TRP A 290 -2.45 8.93 8.25
C TRP A 290 -1.08 8.99 7.58
N LYS A 291 -0.55 10.19 7.32
CA LYS A 291 0.75 10.37 6.66
C LYS A 291 1.88 9.70 7.44
N HIS A 292 1.85 9.76 8.76
CA HIS A 292 2.84 9.10 9.61
C HIS A 292 2.71 7.58 9.51
N MET A 293 1.48 7.04 9.60
CA MET A 293 1.24 5.60 9.46
C MET A 293 1.68 5.08 8.08
N HIS A 294 1.29 5.78 7.02
CA HIS A 294 1.69 5.49 5.66
C HIS A 294 3.21 5.49 5.50
N ARG A 295 3.89 6.45 6.11
CA ARG A 295 5.36 6.52 6.03
C ARG A 295 6.05 5.41 6.82
N PHE A 296 5.59 5.09 8.02
CA PHE A 296 6.15 3.98 8.80
C PHE A 296 5.99 2.64 8.05
N SER A 297 4.78 2.35 7.58
CA SER A 297 4.46 1.10 6.86
C SER A 297 5.22 0.98 5.54
N THR A 298 5.23 2.01 4.70
CA THR A 298 5.97 2.00 3.43
C THR A 298 7.48 1.88 3.62
N PHE A 299 8.03 2.42 4.71
CA PHE A 299 9.44 2.20 5.06
C PHE A 299 9.70 0.72 5.41
N ILE A 300 8.84 0.10 6.19
CA ILE A 300 8.92 -1.34 6.55
C ILE A 300 8.78 -2.21 5.29
N GLU A 301 7.85 -1.87 4.39
CA GLU A 301 7.66 -2.51 3.09
C GLU A 301 8.91 -2.38 2.20
N THR A 302 9.51 -1.20 2.14
CA THR A 302 10.77 -0.98 1.39
C THR A 302 11.87 -1.89 1.92
N CYS A 303 12.05 -1.95 3.25
CA CYS A 303 13.03 -2.84 3.87
C CYS A 303 12.73 -4.32 3.58
N ASN A 304 11.46 -4.70 3.62
CA ASN A 304 11.00 -6.05 3.30
C ASN A 304 11.38 -6.47 1.88
N TYR A 305 11.17 -5.59 0.89
CA TYR A 305 11.53 -5.86 -0.50
C TYR A 305 13.04 -6.04 -0.67
N ILE A 306 13.84 -5.21 -0.01
CA ILE A 306 15.30 -5.35 -0.01
C ILE A 306 15.71 -6.71 0.59
N ILE A 307 15.11 -7.10 1.73
CA ILE A 307 15.40 -8.39 2.38
C ILE A 307 15.06 -9.56 1.46
N VAL A 308 13.89 -9.56 0.82
CA VAL A 308 13.47 -10.65 -0.08
C VAL A 308 14.41 -10.75 -1.28
N VAL A 309 14.68 -9.65 -1.99
CA VAL A 309 15.57 -9.68 -3.16
C VAL A 309 17.00 -10.07 -2.76
N ASN A 310 17.51 -9.56 -1.64
CA ASN A 310 18.83 -9.93 -1.15
C ASN A 310 18.93 -11.44 -0.84
N LYS A 311 17.86 -12.03 -0.28
CA LYS A 311 17.80 -13.49 -0.06
C LYS A 311 17.74 -14.28 -1.38
N ILE A 312 16.95 -13.85 -2.37
CA ILE A 312 16.92 -14.45 -3.72
C ILE A 312 18.33 -14.49 -4.33
N VAL A 313 19.06 -13.38 -4.26
CA VAL A 313 20.43 -13.28 -4.79
C VAL A 313 21.39 -14.20 -4.01
N ASN A 314 21.32 -14.22 -2.68
CA ASN A 314 22.19 -15.05 -1.85
C ASN A 314 21.97 -16.55 -2.08
N GLU A 315 20.73 -17.03 -2.22
CA GLU A 315 20.46 -18.43 -2.55
C GLU A 315 21.02 -18.80 -3.94
N THR A 316 20.92 -17.89 -4.91
CA THR A 316 21.50 -18.07 -6.25
C THR A 316 23.02 -18.15 -6.24
N ILE A 317 23.69 -17.46 -5.30
CA ILE A 317 25.15 -17.55 -5.08
C ILE A 317 25.53 -18.93 -4.51
N ASN A 318 24.80 -19.41 -3.52
CA ASN A 318 25.12 -20.65 -2.78
C ASN A 318 25.01 -21.92 -3.63
N VAL A 319 24.14 -21.92 -4.65
CA VAL A 319 23.93 -23.07 -5.54
C VAL A 319 25.07 -23.26 -6.58
N LYS A 320 25.86 -22.22 -6.89
CA LYS A 320 26.91 -22.27 -7.93
C LYS A 320 28.31 -22.05 -7.36
N ASN A 321 29.11 -23.11 -7.36
CA ASN A 321 30.51 -23.24 -6.90
C ASN A 321 31.39 -21.97 -6.81
N LYS A 322 32.19 -21.94 -5.73
CA LYS A 322 33.24 -20.98 -5.28
C LYS A 322 34.09 -20.30 -6.38
N LYS A 323 33.54 -19.34 -7.13
CA LYS A 323 34.35 -18.33 -7.85
C LYS A 323 34.72 -17.20 -6.87
N SER A 324 35.91 -16.61 -6.99
CA SER A 324 36.39 -15.54 -6.08
C SER A 324 35.44 -14.34 -6.02
N GLY A 325 34.79 -13.99 -7.15
CA GLY A 325 33.77 -12.93 -7.20
C GLY A 325 32.54 -13.20 -6.32
N ASN A 326 32.15 -14.46 -6.12
CA ASN A 326 31.01 -14.80 -5.26
C ASN A 326 31.25 -14.44 -3.78
N LYS A 327 32.52 -14.46 -3.33
CA LYS A 327 32.88 -14.10 -1.96
C LYS A 327 32.75 -12.60 -1.73
N GLU A 328 33.21 -11.79 -2.69
CA GLU A 328 33.10 -10.34 -2.64
C GLU A 328 31.63 -9.90 -2.71
N LEU A 329 30.85 -10.52 -3.61
CA LEU A 329 29.40 -10.31 -3.68
C LEU A 329 28.68 -10.63 -2.37
N ALA A 330 28.98 -11.78 -1.77
CA ALA A 330 28.39 -12.17 -0.48
C ALA A 330 28.74 -11.15 0.63
N GLN A 331 29.95 -10.59 0.61
CA GLN A 331 30.34 -9.53 1.55
C GLN A 331 29.54 -8.25 1.34
N MET A 332 29.36 -7.80 0.08
CA MET A 332 28.57 -6.61 -0.22
C MET A 332 27.09 -6.78 0.18
N LEU A 333 26.51 -7.94 -0.11
CA LEU A 333 25.14 -8.28 0.28
C LEU A 333 24.96 -8.38 1.80
N GLN A 334 26.00 -8.82 2.51
CA GLN A 334 26.03 -8.79 3.97
C GLN A 334 26.05 -7.36 4.52
N VAL A 335 26.80 -6.43 3.89
CA VAL A 335 26.79 -5.01 4.27
C VAL A 335 25.39 -4.42 4.10
N LEU A 336 24.72 -4.71 2.98
CA LEU A 336 23.34 -4.30 2.76
C LEU A 336 22.38 -4.87 3.82
N SER A 337 22.48 -6.17 4.13
CA SER A 337 21.70 -6.82 5.19
C SER A 337 21.89 -6.15 6.55
N THR A 338 23.14 -5.88 6.93
CA THR A 338 23.46 -5.21 8.20
C THR A 338 22.86 -3.81 8.24
N SER A 339 22.99 -3.04 7.15
CA SER A 339 22.42 -1.69 7.11
C SER A 339 20.90 -1.68 7.20
N VAL A 340 20.20 -2.59 6.50
CA VAL A 340 18.73 -2.72 6.62
C VAL A 340 18.34 -3.09 8.05
N LYS A 341 19.06 -4.03 8.67
CA LYS A 341 18.82 -4.46 10.06
C LYS A 341 18.96 -3.31 11.05
N GLU A 342 20.05 -2.53 10.96
CA GLU A 342 20.28 -1.37 11.83
C GLU A 342 19.16 -0.32 11.71
N ASN A 343 18.71 -0.04 10.48
CA ASN A 343 17.61 0.90 10.26
C ASN A 343 16.28 0.37 10.81
N LEU A 344 16.00 -0.92 10.66
CA LEU A 344 14.82 -1.58 11.24
C LEU A 344 14.86 -1.58 12.76
N GLU A 345 16.00 -1.89 13.39
CA GLU A 345 16.19 -1.82 14.84
C GLU A 345 15.96 -0.40 15.38
N SER A 346 16.52 0.61 14.71
CA SER A 346 16.29 2.01 15.06
C SER A 346 14.82 2.41 14.93
N THR A 347 14.16 2.01 13.85
CA THR A 347 12.72 2.28 13.63
C THR A 347 11.87 1.59 14.69
N LYS A 348 12.18 0.33 15.02
CA LYS A 348 11.50 -0.42 16.07
C LYS A 348 11.59 0.28 17.41
N LYS A 349 12.77 0.80 17.76
CA LYS A 349 12.96 1.58 19.00
C LYS A 349 12.07 2.82 19.01
N GLN A 350 12.08 3.61 17.93
CA GLN A 350 11.28 4.84 17.83
C GLN A 350 9.77 4.58 17.88
N LEU A 351 9.29 3.52 17.22
CA LEU A 351 7.91 3.09 17.31
C LEU A 351 7.56 2.61 18.72
N SER A 352 8.49 1.95 19.42
CA SER A 352 8.28 1.54 20.83
C SER A 352 8.16 2.77 21.73
N ASP A 353 9.05 3.75 21.57
CA ASP A 353 9.01 5.03 22.30
C ASP A 353 7.73 5.82 21.99
N LEU A 354 7.24 5.78 20.74
CA LEU A 354 5.96 6.37 20.36
C LEU A 354 4.78 5.62 21.00
N ASN A 355 4.82 4.29 21.04
CA ASN A 355 3.78 3.46 21.65
C ASN A 355 3.64 3.75 23.16
N GLU A 356 4.75 3.90 23.87
CA GLU A 356 4.77 4.33 25.28
C GLU A 356 4.18 5.72 25.45
N ARG A 357 4.57 6.69 24.61
CA ARG A 357 3.98 8.04 24.62
C ARG A 357 2.46 8.04 24.37
N ILE A 358 1.94 7.14 23.53
CA ILE A 358 0.48 7.02 23.30
C ILE A 358 -0.23 6.45 24.54
N LYS A 359 0.42 5.54 25.28
CA LYS A 359 -0.12 4.98 26.55
C LYS A 359 -0.25 6.07 27.61
N ASP A 360 0.74 6.94 27.73
CA ASP A 360 0.83 7.94 28.80
C ASP A 360 0.24 9.32 28.42
N GLY A 361 0.17 9.65 27.12
CA GLY A 361 -0.05 11.01 26.60
C GLY A 361 -1.50 11.53 26.58
N LYS A 362 -2.42 10.96 27.36
CA LYS A 362 -3.86 11.31 27.31
C LYS A 362 -4.15 12.75 27.72
N GLU A 363 -3.57 13.20 28.84
CA GLU A 363 -3.77 14.56 29.35
C GLU A 363 -3.19 15.63 28.41
N ASN A 364 -2.13 15.26 27.66
CA ASN A 364 -1.50 16.14 26.68
C ASN A 364 -2.40 16.36 25.44
N LEU A 365 -3.03 15.32 24.91
CA LEU A 365 -3.98 15.47 23.80
C LEU A 365 -5.20 16.32 24.20
N PHE A 366 -5.73 16.04 25.39
CA PHE A 366 -6.89 16.74 25.89
C PHE A 366 -6.63 18.23 26.16
N SER A 367 -5.46 18.56 26.71
CA SER A 367 -5.05 19.96 26.90
C SER A 367 -4.85 20.68 25.57
N CYS A 368 -4.29 20.02 24.54
CA CYS A 368 -4.20 20.57 23.19
C CYS A 368 -5.58 20.88 22.59
N ILE A 369 -6.52 19.93 22.70
CA ILE A 369 -7.91 20.12 22.24
C ILE A 369 -8.55 21.34 22.93
N LYS A 370 -8.31 21.54 24.23
CA LYS A 370 -8.83 22.70 24.97
C LYS A 370 -8.17 24.02 24.58
N SER A 371 -6.87 24.02 24.28
CA SER A 371 -6.13 25.25 23.94
C SER A 371 -6.40 25.72 22.52
N GLU A 372 -6.63 24.80 21.58
CA GLU A 372 -6.80 25.12 20.17
C GLU A 372 -8.27 25.36 19.79
N ASN A 373 -9.22 24.70 20.48
CA ASN A 373 -10.62 24.76 20.11
C ASN A 373 -11.44 25.74 20.96
N ASN A 374 -12.06 26.72 20.31
CA ASN A 374 -13.12 27.54 20.88
C ASN A 374 -14.49 26.83 20.90
N ILE A 375 -14.50 25.50 20.92
CA ILE A 375 -15.72 24.71 20.89
C ILE A 375 -16.22 24.52 22.33
N GLU A 376 -17.40 25.06 22.62
CA GLU A 376 -18.05 25.00 23.94
C GLU A 376 -18.22 23.57 24.45
N PHE A 377 -18.48 22.61 23.56
CA PHE A 377 -18.55 21.18 23.86
C PHE A 377 -17.32 20.64 24.60
N CYS A 378 -16.12 21.10 24.25
CA CYS A 378 -14.85 20.66 24.87
C CYS A 378 -14.55 21.35 26.22
N LYS A 379 -15.32 22.38 26.57
CA LYS A 379 -15.15 23.18 27.79
C LYS A 379 -16.09 22.72 28.92
N ASP A 380 -17.19 22.06 28.56
CA ASP A 380 -18.17 21.54 29.52
C ASP A 380 -17.63 20.33 30.29
N ASN A 381 -17.69 20.40 31.62
CA ASN A 381 -17.22 19.37 32.53
C ASN A 381 -17.97 18.04 32.37
N GLU A 382 -19.24 18.07 31.95
CA GLU A 382 -20.06 16.88 31.75
C GLU A 382 -19.56 16.04 30.56
N ASN A 383 -19.06 16.70 29.51
CA ASN A 383 -18.58 16.05 28.29
C ASN A 383 -17.15 15.51 28.41
N LEU A 384 -16.39 15.87 29.46
CA LEU A 384 -14.97 15.47 29.59
C LEU A 384 -14.81 13.96 29.73
N SER A 385 -15.71 13.31 30.47
CA SER A 385 -15.70 11.85 30.63
C SER A 385 -15.86 11.13 29.29
N PHE A 386 -16.76 11.64 28.44
CA PHE A 386 -17.02 11.12 27.10
C PHE A 386 -15.84 11.37 26.15
N ILE A 387 -15.27 12.57 26.13
CA ILE A 387 -14.10 12.90 25.31
C ILE A 387 -12.90 12.02 25.70
N ASN A 388 -12.66 11.85 27.01
CA ASN A 388 -11.57 11.00 27.50
C ASN A 388 -11.76 9.53 27.12
N ALA A 389 -13.01 9.03 27.12
CA ALA A 389 -13.32 7.69 26.64
C ALA A 389 -13.01 7.56 25.14
N ILE A 390 -13.38 8.52 24.30
CA ILE A 390 -13.03 8.49 22.85
C ILE A 390 -11.50 8.49 22.66
N LEU A 391 -10.79 9.40 23.34
CA LEU A 391 -9.34 9.49 23.22
C LEU A 391 -8.65 8.19 23.65
N THR A 392 -9.14 7.54 24.71
CA THR A 392 -8.56 6.28 25.21
C THR A 392 -8.96 5.09 24.35
N ASP A 393 -10.27 4.84 24.25
CA ASP A 393 -10.83 3.57 23.81
C ASP A 393 -10.87 3.46 22.29
N LYS A 394 -10.77 4.58 21.58
CA LYS A 394 -10.85 4.63 20.12
C LYS A 394 -9.53 5.13 19.50
N VAL A 395 -9.10 6.33 19.87
CA VAL A 395 -7.93 6.99 19.26
C VAL A 395 -6.64 6.29 19.65
N SER A 396 -6.29 6.31 20.95
CA SER A 396 -5.06 5.69 21.45
C SER A 396 -5.03 4.20 21.15
N LEU A 397 -6.14 3.48 21.35
CA LEU A 397 -6.21 2.05 21.07
C LEU A 397 -5.93 1.73 19.58
N SER A 398 -6.51 2.47 18.65
CA SER A 398 -6.27 2.23 17.22
C SER A 398 -4.83 2.56 16.79
N TRP A 399 -4.24 3.63 17.34
CA TRP A 399 -2.84 3.96 17.08
C TRP A 399 -1.91 2.89 17.65
N GLN A 400 -2.16 2.44 18.88
CA GLN A 400 -1.40 1.35 19.51
C GLN A 400 -1.48 0.08 18.68
N SER A 401 -2.67 -0.33 18.25
CA SER A 401 -2.85 -1.53 17.42
C SER A 401 -2.04 -1.47 16.13
N SER A 402 -2.04 -0.33 15.44
CA SER A 402 -1.25 -0.14 14.21
C SER A 402 0.26 -0.17 14.50
N ILE A 403 0.71 0.55 15.52
CA ILE A 403 2.14 0.65 15.88
C ILE A 403 2.68 -0.67 16.41
N GLU A 404 1.92 -1.39 17.24
CA GLU A 404 2.28 -2.72 17.73
C GLU A 404 2.37 -3.73 16.59
N SER A 405 1.44 -3.66 15.63
CA SER A 405 1.51 -4.46 14.39
C SER A 405 2.77 -4.14 13.57
N MET A 406 3.15 -2.87 13.45
CA MET A 406 4.41 -2.46 12.80
C MET A 406 5.65 -2.97 13.54
N ILE A 407 5.68 -2.85 14.88
CA ILE A 407 6.77 -3.37 15.72
C ILE A 407 6.92 -4.89 15.55
N GLN A 408 5.80 -5.62 15.51
CA GLN A 408 5.78 -7.06 15.28
C GLN A 408 6.26 -7.39 13.86
N ALA A 409 5.80 -6.65 12.85
CA ALA A 409 6.23 -6.79 11.47
C ALA A 409 7.75 -6.59 11.33
N ILE A 410 8.33 -5.61 12.02
CA ILE A 410 9.79 -5.43 12.07
C ILE A 410 10.46 -6.61 12.79
N GLY A 411 9.87 -7.09 13.89
CA GLY A 411 10.39 -8.23 14.65
C GLY A 411 10.57 -9.51 13.84
N PHE A 412 9.71 -9.77 12.85
CA PHE A 412 9.86 -10.93 11.94
C PHE A 412 11.00 -10.76 10.92
N ARG A 413 11.52 -9.55 10.74
CA ARG A 413 12.46 -9.19 9.66
C ARG A 413 13.91 -8.95 10.14
N ILE A 414 14.13 -8.90 11.45
CA ILE A 414 15.43 -8.76 12.14
C ILE A 414 15.90 -10.13 12.58
#